data_AF-C7U024-F1
#
_entry.id   AF-C7U024-F1
#
_cell.length_a   1.000
_cell.length_b   1.000
_cell.length_c   1.000
_cell.angle_alpha   90.00
_cell.angle_beta   90.00
_cell.angle_gamma   90.00
#
_symmetry.space_group_name_H-M   'P 1'
#
loop_
_entity.id
_entity.type
_entity.pdbx_description
1 polymer ?
#
loop_
_entity_poly.entity_id
_entity_poly.type
_entity_poly.pdbx_seq_one_letter_code
_entity_poly.pdbx_strand_id
1 'polypeptide(L)'
;MTWLIYRYEEPMRMKFGTWFNMGEMEVNYGMMLDSLSMMVMVPVGIVTLCVLMYAMDYMRHDPNRNRFYIMLSVFAMFMTVLVVSENYLMMFIGWEFVGVVSYLLMSFWNTRMTAMKSGLSAITLNRMGDTFFVICLGILFNVYHAVDFETVELLTPHVNTNMLNMMALTLLLAATAKSAQLGLHGWLLSAMEGLVKRATIKFHYMSGHPNMIWSSILMYNNMYINTNYSYVILEKSKLSLMFNLLKYGQYSGNHNKGSSETLRETFNSYKHPYLTNTPFNYIDFIYWLMGFTEGNGSFMIYYNKERNKNYLEFNMTQSSNDVQMLYYIKKQLGMGTMSKQDKKSNTHQYKMRNKEGLLKMINMFNGKLYLNKTQNKFKEFVKTYNELYNTNMEVLDNNNEPTLDNAWLSGFTDAEGCFTLGFYRNKYFSIRYIISQKYENIFMNKLAILLNGNLSTLKECNTVNLTVNYLKLIYIIKYFNKYKLKTKKLIIYNNWLSVYYSVKNKEHKNMNKMDNMMKRVNKKYKV
;
A
#
# COMPACT_ATOMS: atom_id res chain seq x y z
N MET A 1 -24.73 11.92 19.57
CA MET A 1 -23.41 11.77 20.23
C MET A 1 -23.14 13.03 21.05
N THR A 2 -23.71 13.11 22.25
CA THR A 2 -23.59 14.27 23.17
C THR A 2 -23.18 13.83 24.58
N TRP A 3 -22.74 12.57 24.73
CA TRP A 3 -22.42 11.96 26.03
C TRP A 3 -20.95 12.11 26.45
N LEU A 4 -20.13 12.81 25.67
CA LEU A 4 -18.71 13.06 25.94
C LEU A 4 -18.37 14.53 25.72
N ILE A 5 -19.19 15.43 26.26
CA ILE A 5 -18.81 16.84 26.39
C ILE A 5 -18.59 17.08 27.88
N TYR A 6 -17.35 16.90 28.32
CA TYR A 6 -16.89 17.39 29.62
C TYR A 6 -16.95 18.92 29.54
N ARG A 7 -17.90 19.52 30.24
CA ARG A 7 -18.14 20.98 30.23
C ARG A 7 -17.69 21.52 31.59
N TYR A 8 -16.59 22.25 31.57
CA TYR A 8 -16.13 23.20 32.60
C TYR A 8 -16.19 22.69 34.05
N GLU A 9 -15.15 21.98 34.46
CA GLU A 9 -14.74 21.91 35.87
C GLU A 9 -13.35 22.54 35.97
N GLU A 10 -13.04 23.16 37.12
CA GLU A 10 -11.68 23.62 37.40
C GLU A 10 -10.72 22.42 37.40
N PRO A 11 -9.51 22.56 36.83
CA PRO A 11 -8.56 21.46 36.77
C PRO A 11 -8.14 21.06 38.19
N MET A 12 -8.34 19.79 38.54
CA MET A 12 -7.88 19.29 39.83
C MET A 12 -6.36 19.10 39.80
N ARG A 13 -5.66 19.76 40.74
CA ARG A 13 -4.22 19.66 40.89
C ARG A 13 -3.85 18.97 42.20
N MET A 14 -2.92 18.04 42.11
CA MET A 14 -2.35 17.34 43.26
C MET A 14 -0.84 17.53 43.24
N LYS A 15 -0.32 18.27 44.24
CA LYS A 15 1.12 18.44 44.45
C LYS A 15 1.59 17.42 45.49
N PHE A 16 2.54 16.57 45.10
CA PHE A 16 3.12 15.55 45.99
C PHE A 16 4.34 16.05 46.75
N GLY A 17 5.07 17.02 46.19
CA GLY A 17 6.26 17.62 46.79
C GLY A 17 7.14 18.33 45.77
N THR A 18 8.20 18.99 46.23
CA THR A 18 9.20 19.63 45.38
C THR A 18 10.21 18.61 44.87
N TRP A 19 10.49 18.58 43.56
CA TRP A 19 11.51 17.70 42.99
C TRP A 19 12.92 18.27 43.16
N PHE A 20 13.13 19.50 42.67
CA PHE A 20 14.32 20.28 42.96
C PHE A 20 13.98 21.77 43.00
N ASN A 21 14.73 22.49 43.82
CA ASN A 21 14.65 23.93 43.95
C ASN A 21 16.05 24.52 43.72
N MET A 22 16.19 25.41 42.75
CA MET A 22 17.42 26.16 42.51
C MET A 22 17.10 27.65 42.30
N GLY A 23 17.31 28.45 43.34
CA GLY A 23 17.09 29.90 43.30
C GLY A 23 15.62 30.23 43.10
N GLU A 24 15.30 30.82 41.95
CA GLU A 24 13.93 31.19 41.55
C GLU A 24 13.16 30.05 40.87
N MET A 25 13.81 28.92 40.59
CA MET A 25 13.21 27.78 39.90
C MET A 25 12.80 26.69 40.88
N GLU A 26 11.49 26.53 41.07
CA GLU A 26 10.90 25.42 41.82
C GLU A 26 10.19 24.46 40.86
N VAL A 27 10.69 23.22 40.74
CA VAL A 27 10.02 22.19 39.94
C VAL A 27 9.32 21.22 40.89
N ASN A 28 8.00 21.16 40.78
CA ASN A 28 7.15 20.33 41.62
C ASN A 28 6.81 18.97 40.98
N TYR A 29 6.65 17.95 41.82
CA TYR A 29 5.96 16.72 41.47
C TYR A 29 4.45 16.95 41.53
N GLY A 30 3.93 17.44 40.42
CA GLY A 30 2.53 17.80 40.25
C GLY A 30 1.80 16.87 39.30
N MET A 31 0.54 16.58 39.62
CA MET A 31 -0.42 15.93 38.74
C MET A 31 -1.60 16.87 38.50
N MET A 32 -1.96 17.08 37.24
CA MET A 32 -3.06 17.94 36.82
C MET A 32 -4.08 17.15 36.00
N LEU A 33 -5.33 17.11 36.48
CA LEU A 33 -6.46 16.54 35.79
C LEU A 33 -7.33 17.66 35.22
N ASP A 34 -7.09 17.98 33.96
CA ASP A 34 -7.91 18.89 33.16
C ASP A 34 -8.78 18.11 32.15
N SER A 35 -9.80 18.76 31.61
CA SER A 35 -10.67 18.31 30.51
C SER A 35 -9.93 17.58 29.40
N LEU A 36 -8.78 18.11 29.00
CA LEU A 36 -7.93 17.58 27.95
C LEU A 36 -7.22 16.29 28.37
N SER A 37 -6.70 16.25 29.60
CA SER A 37 -6.11 15.05 30.18
C SER A 37 -7.14 13.93 30.31
N MET A 38 -8.37 14.24 30.74
CA MET A 38 -9.47 13.29 30.88
C MET A 38 -9.90 12.71 29.53
N MET A 39 -9.96 13.56 28.49
CA MET A 39 -10.30 13.13 27.14
C MET A 39 -9.29 12.13 26.56
N VAL A 40 -8.02 12.17 26.97
CA VAL A 40 -7.00 11.19 26.58
C VAL A 40 -6.92 10.01 27.52
N MET A 41 -7.07 10.24 28.82
CA MET A 41 -6.98 9.19 29.83
C MET A 41 -8.07 8.12 29.66
N VAL A 42 -9.30 8.51 29.29
CA VAL A 42 -10.41 7.56 29.09
C VAL A 42 -10.14 6.56 27.95
N PRO A 43 -9.81 6.98 26.71
CA PRO A 43 -9.41 6.06 25.65
C PRO A 43 -8.18 5.21 26.01
N VAL A 44 -7.17 5.80 26.65
CA VAL A 44 -5.97 5.07 27.11
C VAL A 44 -6.34 3.96 28.10
N GLY A 45 -7.22 4.24 29.07
CA GLY A 45 -7.73 3.26 30.02
C GLY A 45 -8.49 2.10 29.35
N ILE A 46 -9.37 2.41 28.39
CA ILE A 46 -10.14 1.38 27.67
C ILE A 46 -9.21 0.48 26.84
N VAL A 47 -8.25 1.08 26.12
CA VAL A 47 -7.30 0.34 25.28
C VAL A 47 -6.39 -0.53 26.15
N THR A 48 -5.85 0.01 27.25
CA THR A 48 -4.98 -0.76 28.16
C THR A 48 -5.72 -1.96 28.76
N LEU A 49 -6.97 -1.78 29.18
CA LEU A 49 -7.82 -2.86 29.69
C LEU A 49 -8.10 -3.94 28.63
N CYS A 50 -8.43 -3.54 27.40
CA CYS A 50 -8.61 -4.48 26.29
C CYS A 50 -7.34 -5.27 25.96
N VAL A 51 -6.18 -4.61 26.00
CA VAL A 51 -4.88 -5.26 25.73
C VAL A 51 -4.51 -6.22 26.85
N LEU A 52 -4.75 -5.86 28.11
CA LEU A 52 -4.52 -6.75 29.26
C LEU A 52 -5.39 -8.01 29.15
N MET A 53 -6.69 -7.87 28.85
CA MET A 53 -7.56 -9.03 28.64
C MET A 53 -7.10 -9.93 27.49
N TYR A 54 -6.68 -9.32 26.38
CA TYR A 54 -6.13 -10.07 25.26
C TYR A 54 -4.80 -10.77 25.60
N ALA A 55 -3.92 -10.10 26.34
CA ALA A 55 -2.63 -10.64 26.75
C ALA A 55 -2.78 -11.86 27.65
N MET A 56 -3.80 -11.88 28.53
CA MET A 56 -4.08 -13.02 29.41
C MET A 56 -4.36 -14.31 28.63
N ASP A 57 -5.15 -14.23 27.55
CA ASP A 57 -5.45 -15.38 26.70
C ASP A 57 -4.27 -15.73 25.78
N TYR A 58 -3.64 -14.72 25.18
CA TYR A 58 -2.55 -14.91 24.22
C TYR A 58 -1.30 -15.56 24.86
N MET A 59 -0.93 -15.13 26.08
CA MET A 59 0.27 -15.62 26.79
C MET A 59 -0.02 -16.81 27.70
N ARG A 60 -1.21 -17.43 27.62
CA ARG A 60 -1.64 -18.51 28.52
C ARG A 60 -0.65 -19.68 28.59
N HIS A 61 -0.03 -20.00 27.46
CA HIS A 61 0.91 -21.11 27.31
C HIS A 61 2.39 -20.73 27.42
N ASP A 62 2.71 -19.44 27.59
CA ASP A 62 4.10 -18.98 27.70
C ASP A 62 4.62 -19.03 29.15
N PRO A 63 5.82 -19.56 29.41
CA PRO A 63 6.37 -19.67 30.77
C PRO A 63 6.71 -18.31 31.40
N ASN A 64 7.00 -17.30 30.57
CA ASN A 64 7.40 -15.95 31.02
C ASN A 64 6.24 -14.95 31.09
N ARG A 65 4.98 -15.41 31.10
CA ARG A 65 3.78 -14.55 31.07
C ARG A 65 3.73 -13.48 32.17
N ASN A 66 4.20 -13.78 33.37
CA ASN A 66 4.20 -12.82 34.50
C ASN A 66 5.07 -11.60 34.20
N ARG A 67 6.24 -11.80 33.56
CA ARG A 67 7.12 -10.69 33.16
C ARG A 67 6.45 -9.81 32.11
N PHE A 68 5.73 -10.42 31.16
CA PHE A 68 5.00 -9.69 30.12
C PHE A 68 3.89 -8.82 30.73
N TYR A 69 3.11 -9.34 31.68
CA TYR A 69 2.06 -8.58 32.35
C TYR A 69 2.63 -7.41 33.17
N ILE A 70 3.72 -7.63 33.91
CA ILE A 70 4.38 -6.54 34.65
C ILE A 70 4.83 -5.43 33.68
N MET A 71 5.49 -5.77 32.58
CA MET A 71 5.92 -4.77 31.59
C MET A 71 4.73 -4.01 30.99
N LEU A 72 3.63 -4.70 30.69
CA LEU A 72 2.41 -4.08 30.14
C LEU A 72 1.71 -3.17 31.16
N SER A 73 1.67 -3.55 32.44
CA SER A 73 1.13 -2.70 33.52
C SER A 73 2.01 -1.48 33.78
N VAL A 74 3.33 -1.64 33.78
CA VAL A 74 4.29 -0.53 33.90
C VAL A 74 4.16 0.42 32.70
N PHE A 75 3.93 -0.09 31.49
CA PHE A 75 3.63 0.73 30.32
C PHE A 75 2.38 1.58 30.53
N ALA A 76 1.28 0.97 31.00
CA ALA A 76 0.04 1.68 31.26
C ALA A 76 0.22 2.76 32.34
N MET A 77 0.94 2.45 33.42
CA MET A 77 1.25 3.41 34.49
C MET A 77 1.99 4.65 33.96
N PHE A 78 3.08 4.46 33.20
CA PHE A 78 3.83 5.62 32.68
C PHE A 78 3.07 6.39 31.59
N MET A 79 2.18 5.73 30.84
CA MET A 79 1.26 6.43 29.94
C MET A 79 0.29 7.32 30.72
N THR A 80 -0.21 6.87 31.88
CA THR A 80 -1.06 7.72 32.72
C THR A 80 -0.29 8.89 33.35
N VAL A 81 0.95 8.66 33.81
CA VAL A 81 1.82 9.73 34.33
C VAL A 81 2.10 10.80 33.26
N LEU A 82 2.32 10.38 32.01
CA LEU A 82 2.53 11.31 30.89
C LEU A 82 1.32 12.22 30.69
N VAL A 83 0.11 11.66 30.69
CA VAL A 83 -1.14 12.40 30.43
C VAL A 83 -1.53 13.34 31.58
N VAL A 84 -1.23 12.95 32.82
CA VAL A 84 -1.65 13.68 34.04
C VAL A 84 -0.53 14.61 34.55
N SER A 85 0.57 14.75 33.83
CA SER A 85 1.68 15.64 34.25
C SER A 85 1.24 17.11 34.39
N GLU A 86 1.74 17.82 35.40
CA GLU A 86 1.50 19.27 35.59
C GLU A 86 2.58 20.16 34.93
N ASN A 87 3.74 19.60 34.61
CA ASN A 87 4.86 20.33 34.02
C ASN A 87 5.56 19.54 32.90
N TYR A 88 6.27 20.26 32.03
CA TYR A 88 6.96 19.65 30.88
C TYR A 88 8.02 18.63 31.31
N LEU A 89 8.54 18.75 32.54
CA LEU A 89 9.53 17.83 33.06
C LEU A 89 8.92 16.49 33.46
N MET A 90 7.84 16.49 34.23
CA MET A 90 7.13 15.26 34.57
C MET A 90 6.56 14.60 33.31
N MET A 91 6.12 15.40 32.33
CA MET A 91 5.77 14.91 31.00
C MET A 91 6.94 14.20 30.33
N PHE A 92 8.15 14.77 30.38
CA PHE A 92 9.37 14.16 29.83
C PHE A 92 9.75 12.85 30.53
N ILE A 93 9.58 12.77 31.86
CA ILE A 93 9.80 11.53 32.61
C ILE A 93 8.86 10.43 32.09
N GLY A 94 7.55 10.71 31.99
CA GLY A 94 6.59 9.75 31.41
C GLY A 94 6.94 9.37 29.97
N TRP A 95 7.30 10.35 29.15
CA TRP A 95 7.70 10.21 27.75
C TRP A 95 8.89 9.26 27.54
N GLU A 96 9.86 9.34 28.45
CA GLU A 96 11.07 8.56 28.48
C GLU A 96 10.81 7.11 28.89
N PHE A 97 10.10 6.91 30.01
CA PHE A 97 9.76 5.58 30.51
C PHE A 97 8.86 4.81 29.55
N VAL A 98 7.91 5.47 28.90
CA VAL A 98 7.10 4.86 27.82
C VAL A 98 8.01 4.34 26.70
N GLY A 99 9.05 5.09 26.33
CA GLY A 99 10.06 4.67 25.37
C GLY A 99 10.84 3.43 25.82
N VAL A 100 11.36 3.42 27.04
CA VAL A 100 12.13 2.29 27.59
C VAL A 100 11.29 1.03 27.73
N VAL A 101 10.07 1.16 28.25
CA VAL A 101 9.18 0.02 28.43
C VAL A 101 8.73 -0.53 27.07
N SER A 102 8.49 0.33 26.07
CA SER A 102 8.19 -0.15 24.71
C SER A 102 9.33 -0.97 24.12
N TYR A 103 10.59 -0.59 24.38
CA TYR A 103 11.76 -1.38 24.00
C TYR A 103 11.77 -2.75 24.69
N LEU A 104 11.51 -2.79 26.00
CA LEU A 104 11.45 -4.04 26.76
C LEU A 104 10.34 -4.98 26.26
N LEU A 105 9.16 -4.46 25.88
CA LEU A 105 8.09 -5.27 25.30
C LEU A 105 8.46 -5.79 23.89
N MET A 106 9.04 -4.96 23.02
CA MET A 106 9.51 -5.40 21.70
C MET A 106 10.61 -6.46 21.83
N SER A 107 11.45 -6.29 22.84
CA SER A 107 12.56 -7.16 23.19
C SER A 107 12.15 -8.32 24.10
N PHE A 108 10.86 -8.64 24.27
CA PHE A 108 10.45 -9.66 25.22
C PHE A 108 11.03 -11.05 24.90
N TRP A 109 11.05 -11.44 23.62
CA TRP A 109 11.67 -12.70 23.16
C TRP A 109 13.15 -12.51 22.82
N ASN A 110 13.98 -12.41 23.85
CA ASN A 110 15.45 -12.23 23.75
C ASN A 110 16.16 -13.25 22.85
N THR A 111 15.61 -14.45 22.68
CA THR A 111 16.19 -15.51 21.82
C THR A 111 16.14 -15.17 20.33
N ARG A 112 15.27 -14.24 19.91
CA ARG A 112 15.08 -13.87 18.51
C ARG A 112 15.89 -12.63 18.18
N MET A 113 17.01 -12.82 17.48
CA MET A 113 17.89 -11.72 17.04
C MET A 113 17.18 -10.63 16.24
N THR A 114 16.14 -10.96 15.48
CA THR A 114 15.37 -9.93 14.75
C THR A 114 14.56 -9.04 15.68
N ALA A 115 14.02 -9.58 16.79
CA ALA A 115 13.27 -8.82 17.78
C ALA A 115 14.19 -7.86 18.58
N MET A 116 15.42 -8.31 18.88
CA MET A 116 16.43 -7.46 19.52
C MET A 116 16.82 -6.29 18.61
N LYS A 117 17.08 -6.58 17.32
CA LYS A 117 17.43 -5.55 16.34
C LYS A 117 16.30 -4.54 16.13
N SER A 118 15.05 -4.99 16.07
CA SER A 118 13.91 -4.09 15.97
C SER A 118 13.75 -3.21 17.20
N GLY A 119 13.87 -3.79 18.40
CA GLY A 119 13.82 -3.02 19.64
C GLY A 119 14.92 -1.95 19.67
N LEU A 120 16.16 -2.34 19.33
CA LEU A 120 17.29 -1.42 19.31
C LEU A 120 17.08 -0.28 18.30
N SER A 121 16.54 -0.57 17.12
CA SER A 121 16.21 0.48 16.14
C SER A 121 15.12 1.44 16.60
N ALA A 122 14.16 0.95 17.41
CA ALA A 122 13.08 1.78 17.93
C ALA A 122 13.55 2.70 19.05
N ILE A 123 14.35 2.20 19.98
CA ILE A 123 14.89 3.05 21.05
C ILE A 123 15.85 4.10 20.48
N THR A 124 16.71 3.78 19.51
CA THR A 124 17.64 4.76 18.94
C THR A 124 16.91 5.89 18.19
N LEU A 125 15.88 5.57 17.41
CA LEU A 125 15.08 6.58 16.71
C LEU A 125 14.23 7.43 17.68
N ASN A 126 13.67 6.81 18.73
CA ASN A 126 12.95 7.56 19.76
C ASN A 126 13.89 8.49 20.53
N ARG A 127 15.12 8.05 20.85
CA ARG A 127 16.14 8.85 21.51
C ARG A 127 16.56 10.07 20.69
N MET A 128 16.62 9.95 19.37
CA MET A 128 16.84 11.10 18.49
C MET A 128 15.71 12.13 18.56
N GLY A 129 14.47 11.71 18.85
CA GLY A 129 13.37 12.62 19.14
C GLY A 129 13.48 13.26 20.52
N ASP A 130 13.87 12.46 21.51
CA ASP A 130 13.98 12.88 22.90
C ASP A 130 15.04 13.99 23.08
N THR A 131 16.10 14.01 22.26
CA THR A 131 17.07 15.13 22.27
C THR A 131 16.44 16.47 21.91
N PHE A 132 15.48 16.52 20.97
CA PHE A 132 14.77 17.75 20.64
C PHE A 132 13.84 18.20 21.77
N PHE A 133 13.26 17.27 22.51
CA PHE A 133 12.48 17.58 23.71
C PHE A 133 13.38 18.20 24.79
N VAL A 134 14.56 17.61 25.03
CA VAL A 134 15.53 18.14 26.00
C VAL A 134 16.03 19.53 25.60
N ILE A 135 16.26 19.77 24.31
CA ILE A 135 16.60 21.12 23.81
C ILE A 135 15.45 22.10 24.11
N CYS A 136 14.20 21.69 23.89
CA CYS A 136 13.03 22.51 24.23
C CYS A 136 12.97 22.82 25.74
N LEU A 137 13.19 21.83 26.60
CA LEU A 137 13.29 22.04 28.06
C LEU A 137 14.41 23.04 28.40
N GLY A 138 15.57 22.93 27.77
CA GLY A 138 16.68 23.88 27.95
C GLY A 138 16.30 25.32 27.55
N ILE A 139 15.53 25.49 26.47
CA ILE A 139 15.02 26.81 26.07
C ILE A 139 13.97 27.32 27.07
N LEU A 140 13.07 26.44 27.55
CA LEU A 140 12.07 26.81 28.58
C LEU A 140 12.75 27.29 29.87
N PHE A 141 13.78 26.57 30.33
CA PHE A 141 14.57 26.97 31.50
C PHE A 141 15.25 28.33 31.33
N ASN A 142 15.75 28.62 30.13
CA ASN A 142 16.46 29.88 29.86
C ASN A 142 15.52 31.09 29.67
N VAL A 143 14.31 30.87 29.14
CA VAL A 143 13.37 31.96 28.80
C VAL A 143 12.38 32.23 29.92
N TYR A 144 11.83 31.19 30.54
CA TYR A 144 10.74 31.33 31.52
C TYR A 144 11.20 31.13 32.96
N HIS A 145 12.40 30.56 33.18
CA HIS A 145 12.85 30.11 34.51
C HIS A 145 11.84 29.20 35.23
N ALA A 146 10.96 28.55 34.46
CA ALA A 146 9.90 27.70 34.96
C ALA A 146 9.56 26.66 33.88
N VAL A 147 8.98 25.54 34.33
CA VAL A 147 8.64 24.39 33.48
C VAL A 147 7.15 24.01 33.63
N ASP A 148 6.42 24.72 34.48
CA ASP A 148 5.01 24.48 34.74
C ASP A 148 4.14 25.03 33.60
N PHE A 149 3.11 24.29 33.21
CA PHE A 149 2.29 24.67 32.04
C PHE A 149 1.66 26.06 32.18
N GLU A 150 1.17 26.39 33.37
CA GLU A 150 0.52 27.67 33.67
C GLU A 150 1.48 28.87 33.53
N THR A 151 2.68 28.76 34.09
CA THR A 151 3.69 29.84 34.01
C THR A 151 4.09 30.13 32.56
N VAL A 152 4.27 29.07 31.77
CA VAL A 152 4.59 29.17 30.34
C VAL A 152 3.43 29.85 29.61
N GLU A 153 2.20 29.39 29.82
CA GLU A 153 0.99 29.94 29.19
C GLU A 153 0.83 31.44 29.47
N LEU A 154 0.95 31.87 30.73
CA LEU A 154 0.81 33.26 31.14
C LEU A 154 1.89 34.18 30.55
N LEU A 155 3.13 33.70 30.45
CA LEU A 155 4.26 34.49 29.97
C LEU A 155 4.41 34.44 28.44
N THR A 156 3.77 33.49 27.74
CA THR A 156 3.87 33.37 26.27
C THR A 156 3.62 34.67 25.49
N PRO A 157 2.65 35.55 25.83
CA PRO A 157 2.40 36.77 25.06
C PRO A 157 3.54 37.78 25.12
N HIS A 158 4.42 37.68 26.12
CA HIS A 158 5.51 38.62 26.37
C HIS A 158 6.86 38.15 25.82
N VAL A 159 6.93 36.94 25.23
CA VAL A 159 8.16 36.36 24.69
C VAL A 159 8.30 36.64 23.20
N ASN A 160 9.55 36.83 22.76
CA ASN A 160 9.88 37.01 21.34
C ASN A 160 9.35 35.84 20.49
N THR A 161 8.66 36.16 19.40
CA THR A 161 8.08 35.21 18.45
C THR A 161 9.10 34.23 17.87
N ASN A 162 10.35 34.66 17.70
CA ASN A 162 11.42 33.77 17.21
C ASN A 162 11.76 32.66 18.21
N MET A 163 11.76 32.96 19.51
CA MET A 163 12.02 31.95 20.55
C MET A 163 10.83 30.99 20.69
N LEU A 164 9.60 31.52 20.61
CA LEU A 164 8.38 30.71 20.56
C LEU A 164 8.38 29.74 19.37
N ASN A 165 8.77 30.20 18.18
CA ASN A 165 8.89 29.36 16.99
C ASN A 165 9.94 28.25 17.16
N MET A 166 11.08 28.55 17.79
CA MET A 166 12.12 27.55 18.06
C MET A 166 11.66 26.50 19.07
N MET A 167 10.95 26.92 20.14
CA MET A 167 10.34 25.99 21.10
C MET A 167 9.29 25.11 20.44
N ALA A 168 8.37 25.71 19.66
CA ALA A 168 7.34 24.97 18.94
C ALA A 168 7.95 23.99 17.93
N LEU A 169 8.98 24.38 17.19
CA LEU A 169 9.63 23.51 16.20
C LEU A 169 10.36 22.34 16.84
N THR A 170 11.14 22.59 17.90
CA THR A 170 11.89 21.52 18.61
C THR A 170 10.94 20.51 19.26
N LEU A 171 9.87 21.01 19.87
CA LEU A 171 8.84 20.17 20.48
C LEU A 171 8.00 19.41 19.44
N LEU A 172 7.73 20.03 18.29
CA LEU A 172 7.10 19.36 17.14
C LEU A 172 8.01 18.25 16.60
N LEU A 173 9.32 18.49 16.46
CA LEU A 173 10.26 17.47 16.02
C LEU A 173 10.29 16.27 16.98
N ALA A 174 10.30 16.51 18.29
CA ALA A 174 10.18 15.45 19.30
C ALA A 174 8.89 14.64 19.13
N ALA A 175 7.75 15.33 18.94
CA ALA A 175 6.46 14.69 18.72
C ALA A 175 6.40 13.88 17.41
N THR A 176 7.00 14.37 16.33
CA THR A 176 7.04 13.66 15.04
C THR A 176 7.85 12.37 15.11
N ALA A 177 8.92 12.35 15.91
CA ALA A 177 9.76 11.17 16.12
C ALA A 177 8.99 10.03 16.81
N LYS A 178 8.34 10.33 17.94
CA LYS A 178 7.55 9.33 18.70
C LYS A 178 6.27 8.92 17.98
N SER A 179 5.65 9.80 17.19
CA SER A 179 4.44 9.48 16.42
C SER A 179 4.71 8.79 15.08
N ALA A 180 5.98 8.44 14.79
CA ALA A 180 6.41 7.79 13.55
C ALA A 180 6.03 8.59 12.29
N GLN A 181 6.08 9.93 12.37
CA GLN A 181 5.80 10.83 11.27
C GLN A 181 7.07 11.13 10.43
N LEU A 182 6.91 11.80 9.29
CA LEU A 182 7.93 12.23 8.31
C LEU A 182 9.39 11.77 8.55
N GLY A 183 9.88 10.83 7.72
CA GLY A 183 11.29 10.39 7.75
C GLY A 183 11.67 9.46 8.92
N LEU A 184 10.93 9.48 10.04
CA LEU A 184 11.23 8.70 11.25
C LEU A 184 10.30 7.48 11.45
N HIS A 185 9.48 7.14 10.47
CA HIS A 185 8.55 5.99 10.51
C HIS A 185 9.21 4.60 10.54
N GLY A 186 10.52 4.52 10.31
CA GLY A 186 11.24 3.25 10.13
C GLY A 186 11.13 2.32 11.33
N TRP A 187 11.11 2.86 12.55
CA TRP A 187 11.03 2.02 13.76
C TRP A 187 9.69 1.31 13.91
N LEU A 188 8.59 1.92 13.47
CA LEU A 188 7.25 1.34 13.59
C LEU A 188 7.13 0.06 12.75
N LEU A 189 7.69 0.07 11.54
CA LEU A 189 7.77 -1.12 10.68
C LEU A 189 8.65 -2.20 11.30
N SER A 190 9.81 -1.82 11.84
CA SER A 190 10.72 -2.76 12.49
C SER A 190 10.11 -3.38 13.75
N ALA A 191 9.38 -2.61 14.56
CA ALA A 191 8.68 -3.10 15.74
C ALA A 191 7.68 -4.23 15.41
N MET A 192 7.04 -4.15 14.24
CA MET A 192 6.12 -5.18 13.75
C MET A 192 6.84 -6.49 13.34
N GLU A 193 8.09 -6.43 12.87
CA GLU A 193 8.87 -7.64 12.57
C GLU A 193 9.31 -8.39 13.83
N GLY A 194 9.46 -7.68 14.96
CA GLY A 194 9.85 -8.23 16.26
C GLY A 194 8.75 -9.07 16.92
N LEU A 195 7.49 -8.65 16.81
CA LEU A 195 6.34 -9.38 17.36
C LEU A 195 5.97 -10.60 16.51
N VAL A 196 5.52 -11.69 17.14
CA VAL A 196 5.00 -12.88 16.42
C VAL A 196 3.72 -12.49 15.68
N LYS A 197 3.53 -13.00 14.45
CA LYS A 197 2.49 -12.67 13.45
C LYS A 197 1.03 -12.61 13.94
N ARG A 198 0.72 -13.08 15.15
CA ARG A 198 -0.62 -12.98 15.77
C ARG A 198 -0.80 -11.73 16.66
N ALA A 199 0.27 -11.16 17.22
CA ALA A 199 0.22 -9.94 18.03
C ALA A 199 0.30 -8.64 17.21
N THR A 200 0.76 -8.72 15.95
CA THR A 200 1.00 -7.60 15.02
C THR A 200 -0.25 -6.81 14.65
N ILE A 201 -1.43 -7.42 14.64
CA ILE A 201 -2.68 -6.76 14.20
C ILE A 201 -3.21 -5.78 15.26
N LYS A 202 -2.81 -5.93 16.54
CA LYS A 202 -3.40 -5.15 17.65
C LYS A 202 -2.44 -4.21 18.36
N PHE A 203 -1.12 -4.40 18.30
CA PHE A 203 -0.18 -3.36 18.74
C PHE A 203 -0.20 -2.11 17.85
N HIS A 204 -0.69 -2.22 16.60
CA HIS A 204 -1.00 -1.07 15.75
C HIS A 204 -1.96 -0.08 16.44
N TYR A 205 -2.91 -0.56 17.24
CA TYR A 205 -3.80 0.29 18.05
C TYR A 205 -3.10 0.98 19.24
N MET A 206 -1.99 0.42 19.74
CA MET A 206 -1.21 1.01 20.85
C MET A 206 -0.15 2.00 20.38
N SER A 207 0.46 1.77 19.20
CA SER A 207 1.57 2.61 18.72
C SER A 207 1.24 3.48 17.50
N GLY A 208 0.14 3.22 16.79
CA GLY A 208 -0.23 3.91 15.55
C GLY A 208 -1.65 4.47 15.60
N HIS A 209 -1.81 5.67 16.16
CA HIS A 209 -3.02 6.53 16.22
C HIS A 209 -4.19 6.06 17.11
N PRO A 210 -4.62 6.84 18.12
CA PRO A 210 -4.77 8.31 18.11
C PRO A 210 -4.01 9.09 19.20
N ASN A 211 -3.27 8.45 20.11
CA ASN A 211 -2.82 9.11 21.36
C ASN A 211 -1.66 10.12 21.21
N MET A 212 -0.80 10.00 20.19
CA MET A 212 0.27 10.99 19.93
C MET A 212 -0.08 12.04 18.86
N ILE A 213 -1.04 11.77 17.98
CA ILE A 213 -1.72 12.84 17.23
C ILE A 213 -2.47 13.71 18.24
N TRP A 214 -3.07 13.07 19.25
CA TRP A 214 -3.68 13.77 20.37
C TRP A 214 -2.67 14.50 21.23
N SER A 215 -1.44 14.04 21.48
CA SER A 215 -0.44 14.88 22.16
C SER A 215 -0.04 16.12 21.32
N SER A 216 0.05 15.99 19.99
CA SER A 216 0.25 17.14 19.10
C SER A 216 -0.98 18.06 18.99
N ILE A 217 -2.20 17.53 19.10
CA ILE A 217 -3.47 18.29 19.17
C ILE A 217 -3.69 18.85 20.57
N LEU A 218 -3.20 18.22 21.63
CA LEU A 218 -3.17 18.69 23.01
C LEU A 218 -2.26 19.90 23.10
N MET A 219 -1.07 19.83 22.48
CA MET A 219 -0.15 20.96 22.41
C MET A 219 -0.67 22.06 21.47
N TYR A 220 -1.34 21.71 20.38
CA TYR A 220 -1.99 22.68 19.50
C TYR A 220 -3.20 23.33 20.18
N ASN A 221 -4.03 22.59 20.91
CA ASN A 221 -5.19 23.09 21.66
C ASN A 221 -4.77 23.85 22.92
N ASN A 222 -3.74 23.45 23.67
CA ASN A 222 -3.21 24.25 24.77
C ASN A 222 -2.55 25.55 24.26
N MET A 223 -2.02 25.57 23.02
CA MET A 223 -1.64 26.83 22.38
C MET A 223 -2.82 27.63 21.81
N TYR A 224 -3.96 27.01 21.49
CA TYR A 224 -5.12 27.68 20.86
C TYR A 224 -6.24 28.09 21.83
N ILE A 225 -6.40 27.43 22.97
CA ILE A 225 -7.64 27.52 23.77
C ILE A 225 -7.64 28.67 24.78
N ASN A 226 -6.50 29.31 25.07
CA ASN A 226 -6.48 30.40 26.07
C ASN A 226 -5.81 31.72 25.64
N THR A 227 -5.50 31.92 24.36
CA THR A 227 -5.08 33.24 23.90
C THR A 227 -6.02 33.77 22.82
N ASN A 228 -6.93 34.64 23.26
CA ASN A 228 -7.64 35.61 22.41
C ASN A 228 -6.71 36.66 21.76
N TYR A 229 -5.40 36.39 21.65
CA TYR A 229 -4.43 37.26 21.01
C TYR A 229 -3.69 36.52 19.90
N SER A 230 -4.24 36.75 18.72
CA SER A 230 -3.74 36.47 17.39
C SER A 230 -2.27 36.87 17.13
N TYR A 231 -1.27 36.02 17.41
CA TYR A 231 0.09 36.23 16.86
C TYR A 231 0.88 34.93 16.59
N VAL A 232 0.27 33.92 15.95
CA VAL A 232 1.05 32.93 15.17
C VAL A 232 0.45 32.83 13.77
N ILE A 233 0.71 33.87 12.97
CA ILE A 233 0.48 33.84 11.51
C ILE A 233 1.63 33.04 10.90
N LEU A 234 1.56 31.72 10.99
CA LEU A 234 2.18 30.87 9.96
C LEU A 234 1.26 30.97 8.74
N GLU A 235 1.68 31.76 7.74
CA GLU A 235 0.94 32.01 6.50
C GLU A 235 0.22 30.75 5.98
N LYS A 236 -1.11 30.86 5.82
CA LYS A 236 -1.99 29.82 5.25
C LYS A 236 -1.46 29.22 3.94
N SER A 237 -0.64 29.95 3.18
CA SER A 237 -0.01 29.48 1.94
C SER A 237 1.08 28.43 2.18
N LYS A 238 1.95 28.61 3.18
CA LYS A 238 3.04 27.68 3.53
C LYS A 238 2.53 26.44 4.26
N LEU A 239 1.49 26.56 5.07
CA LEU A 239 0.80 25.42 5.70
C LEU A 239 0.10 24.53 4.66
N SER A 240 -0.48 25.09 3.59
CA SER A 240 -1.03 24.29 2.48
C SER A 240 0.06 23.51 1.73
N LEU A 241 1.27 24.08 1.63
CA LEU A 241 2.42 23.46 0.97
C LEU A 241 3.01 22.36 1.86
N MET A 242 3.03 22.56 3.18
CA MET A 242 3.42 21.55 4.17
C MET A 242 2.39 20.42 4.27
N PHE A 243 1.09 20.70 4.26
CA PHE A 243 0.02 19.69 4.20
C PHE A 243 -0.02 18.94 2.86
N ASN A 244 0.33 19.61 1.75
CA ASN A 244 0.50 18.94 0.46
C ASN A 244 1.77 18.08 0.43
N LEU A 245 2.90 18.54 0.99
CA LEU A 245 4.11 17.74 1.20
C LEU A 245 3.89 16.56 2.15
N LEU A 246 3.06 16.72 3.20
CA LEU A 246 2.63 15.66 4.12
C LEU A 246 1.78 14.59 3.41
N LYS A 247 0.97 14.97 2.42
CA LYS A 247 0.26 14.03 1.53
C LYS A 247 1.21 13.26 0.60
N TYR A 248 2.29 13.88 0.12
CA TYR A 248 3.27 13.24 -0.76
C TYR A 248 4.33 12.44 0.01
N GLY A 249 4.59 12.76 1.28
CA GLY A 249 5.57 12.08 2.14
C GLY A 249 5.20 10.65 2.54
N GLN A 250 3.93 10.25 2.43
CA GLN A 250 3.49 8.87 2.62
C GLN A 250 3.88 7.92 1.47
N TYR A 251 4.44 8.44 0.37
CA TYR A 251 4.72 7.65 -0.85
C TYR A 251 6.19 7.35 -1.11
N SER A 252 7.10 7.70 -0.20
CA SER A 252 8.53 7.40 -0.35
C SER A 252 8.98 6.32 0.65
N GLY A 253 8.45 5.11 0.48
CA GLY A 253 8.86 3.92 1.20
C GLY A 253 9.58 2.96 0.26
N ASN A 254 10.91 2.92 0.39
CA ASN A 254 11.81 2.19 -0.48
C ASN A 254 11.42 0.71 -0.60
N HIS A 255 11.42 0.22 -1.84
CA HIS A 255 11.23 -1.17 -2.21
C HIS A 255 12.17 -2.08 -1.41
N ASN A 256 11.64 -2.86 -0.47
CA ASN A 256 12.07 -4.25 -0.28
C ASN A 256 11.25 -4.99 0.79
N LYS A 257 10.74 -6.16 0.37
CA LYS A 257 10.27 -7.33 1.15
C LYS A 257 8.91 -7.19 1.82
N GLY A 258 8.02 -8.09 1.40
CA GLY A 258 6.59 -8.04 1.73
C GLY A 258 6.19 -8.78 3.00
N SER A 259 4.95 -8.51 3.38
CA SER A 259 4.00 -9.53 3.81
C SER A 259 2.64 -9.17 3.20
N SER A 260 1.86 -10.19 2.87
CA SER A 260 0.69 -10.17 1.98
C SER A 260 -0.50 -9.30 2.41
N GLU A 261 -0.38 -8.51 3.48
CA GLU A 261 -1.47 -7.73 4.08
C GLU A 261 -1.32 -6.20 3.90
N THR A 262 -0.10 -5.67 3.71
CA THR A 262 0.13 -4.23 3.41
C THR A 262 -0.36 -3.80 2.02
N LEU A 263 -0.82 -4.76 1.23
CA LEU A 263 -1.49 -4.47 -0.03
C LEU A 263 -2.92 -3.96 0.18
N ARG A 264 -3.59 -4.29 1.30
CA ARG A 264 -4.99 -3.93 1.53
C ARG A 264 -5.22 -2.42 1.71
N GLU A 265 -4.21 -1.67 2.17
CA GLU A 265 -4.31 -0.22 2.38
C GLU A 265 -3.69 0.62 1.24
N THR A 266 -2.73 0.08 0.49
CA THR A 266 -2.30 0.69 -0.79
C THR A 266 -3.41 0.64 -1.86
N PHE A 267 -4.45 -0.16 -1.65
CA PHE A 267 -5.58 -0.28 -2.57
C PHE A 267 -6.48 0.94 -2.68
N ASN A 268 -6.64 1.75 -1.62
CA ASN A 268 -7.47 2.96 -1.70
C ASN A 268 -6.72 4.14 -2.33
N SER A 269 -5.39 4.02 -2.45
CA SER A 269 -4.51 5.11 -2.80
C SER A 269 -4.00 5.01 -4.25
N TYR A 270 -3.99 3.80 -4.82
CA TYR A 270 -3.89 3.63 -6.27
C TYR A 270 -5.26 3.89 -6.92
N LYS A 271 -5.55 5.16 -7.22
CA LYS A 271 -6.45 5.47 -8.34
C LYS A 271 -5.93 4.72 -9.56
N HIS A 272 -6.69 3.76 -10.07
CA HIS A 272 -6.36 3.08 -11.31
C HIS A 272 -6.22 4.13 -12.41
N PRO A 273 -5.02 4.38 -12.96
CA PRO A 273 -4.86 5.37 -14.01
C PRO A 273 -5.52 4.92 -15.33
N TYR A 274 -5.84 3.63 -15.47
CA TYR A 274 -6.31 3.02 -16.73
C TYR A 274 -7.72 2.42 -16.66
N LEU A 275 -8.23 2.10 -15.47
CA LEU A 275 -9.57 1.57 -15.32
C LEU A 275 -10.53 2.73 -15.06
N THR A 276 -11.37 3.03 -16.04
CA THR A 276 -12.50 3.94 -15.87
C THR A 276 -13.53 3.31 -14.93
N ASN A 277 -14.14 4.10 -14.04
CA ASN A 277 -15.17 3.70 -13.06
C ASN A 277 -16.50 3.20 -13.69
N THR A 278 -16.52 2.77 -14.95
CA THR A 278 -17.72 2.30 -15.62
C THR A 278 -18.14 0.93 -15.05
N PRO A 279 -19.42 0.76 -14.69
CA PRO A 279 -19.93 -0.53 -14.21
C PRO A 279 -19.74 -1.58 -15.31
N PHE A 280 -19.18 -2.72 -14.91
CA PHE A 280 -18.63 -3.72 -15.82
C PHE A 280 -19.62 -4.86 -16.03
N ASN A 281 -19.84 -5.29 -17.28
CA ASN A 281 -20.63 -6.49 -17.59
C ASN A 281 -19.82 -7.75 -17.26
N TYR A 282 -20.23 -8.53 -16.25
CA TYR A 282 -19.47 -9.69 -15.75
C TYR A 282 -19.09 -10.71 -16.85
N ILE A 283 -19.93 -10.87 -17.87
CA ILE A 283 -19.69 -11.78 -19.00
C ILE A 283 -18.47 -11.34 -19.81
N ASP A 284 -18.34 -10.05 -20.11
CA ASP A 284 -17.19 -9.49 -20.84
C ASP A 284 -15.89 -9.63 -20.04
N PHE A 285 -15.99 -9.75 -18.71
CA PHE A 285 -14.81 -9.88 -17.84
C PHE A 285 -14.29 -11.29 -17.96
N ILE A 286 -15.18 -12.28 -17.98
CA ILE A 286 -14.83 -13.68 -18.17
C ILE A 286 -14.16 -13.87 -19.54
N TYR A 287 -14.75 -13.37 -20.62
CA TYR A 287 -14.13 -13.48 -21.96
C TYR A 287 -12.79 -12.75 -22.04
N TRP A 288 -12.68 -11.54 -21.48
CA TRP A 288 -11.40 -10.84 -21.40
C TRP A 288 -10.37 -11.62 -20.56
N LEU A 289 -10.77 -12.17 -19.41
CA LEU A 289 -9.90 -12.96 -18.56
C LEU A 289 -9.41 -14.20 -19.31
N MET A 290 -10.29 -14.89 -20.02
CA MET A 290 -9.93 -16.03 -20.88
C MET A 290 -8.83 -15.67 -21.88
N GLY A 291 -9.03 -14.63 -22.70
CA GLY A 291 -8.03 -14.22 -23.68
C GLY A 291 -6.70 -13.82 -23.02
N PHE A 292 -6.77 -13.15 -21.88
CA PHE A 292 -5.57 -12.80 -21.11
C PHE A 292 -4.84 -14.04 -20.56
N THR A 293 -5.59 -15.04 -20.09
CA THR A 293 -5.01 -16.30 -19.59
C THR A 293 -4.36 -17.14 -20.67
N GLU A 294 -4.86 -17.11 -21.91
CA GLU A 294 -4.25 -17.88 -23.00
C GLU A 294 -2.90 -17.33 -23.44
N GLY A 295 -2.66 -16.02 -23.24
CA GLY A 295 -1.34 -15.43 -23.47
C GLY A 295 -0.40 -15.51 -22.26
N ASN A 296 -0.84 -15.04 -21.08
CA ASN A 296 0.05 -14.85 -19.91
C ASN A 296 -0.24 -15.79 -18.71
N GLY A 297 -1.25 -16.66 -18.82
CA GLY A 297 -1.65 -17.60 -17.77
C GLY A 297 -1.04 -19.00 -17.95
N SER A 298 -0.97 -19.76 -16.86
CA SER A 298 -0.62 -21.17 -16.94
C SER A 298 -1.38 -22.03 -15.91
N PHE A 299 -1.83 -23.19 -16.38
CA PHE A 299 -2.35 -24.27 -15.55
C PHE A 299 -1.18 -25.19 -15.21
N MET A 300 -0.84 -25.28 -13.93
CA MET A 300 0.31 -26.03 -13.44
C MET A 300 -0.13 -27.17 -12.52
N ILE A 301 0.44 -28.34 -12.77
CA ILE A 301 0.33 -29.53 -11.93
C ILE A 301 1.71 -29.75 -11.32
N TYR A 302 1.77 -29.76 -9.99
CA TYR A 302 3.02 -29.95 -9.26
C TYR A 302 2.94 -31.26 -8.45
N TYR A 303 4.04 -32.02 -8.46
CA TYR A 303 4.19 -33.20 -7.62
C TYR A 303 4.93 -32.83 -6.33
N ASN A 304 4.31 -33.02 -5.17
CA ASN A 304 4.99 -32.84 -3.89
C ASN A 304 5.62 -34.18 -3.44
N LYS A 305 6.95 -34.27 -3.52
CA LYS A 305 7.73 -35.45 -3.12
C LYS A 305 7.55 -35.82 -1.65
N GLU A 306 7.40 -34.84 -0.75
CA GLU A 306 7.30 -35.09 0.69
C GLU A 306 5.95 -35.70 1.09
N ARG A 307 4.89 -35.36 0.35
CA ARG A 307 3.52 -35.82 0.64
C ARG A 307 3.03 -36.91 -0.30
N ASN A 308 3.85 -37.32 -1.28
CA ASN A 308 3.46 -38.19 -2.40
C ASN A 308 2.10 -37.82 -3.00
N LYS A 309 1.83 -36.52 -3.16
CA LYS A 309 0.56 -36.01 -3.68
C LYS A 309 0.78 -34.88 -4.66
N ASN A 310 -0.04 -34.89 -5.72
CA ASN A 310 -0.15 -33.78 -6.65
C ASN A 310 -0.87 -32.60 -5.99
N TYR A 311 -0.49 -31.39 -6.36
CA TYR A 311 -1.28 -30.20 -6.10
C TYR A 311 -1.39 -29.34 -7.35
N LEU A 312 -2.50 -28.62 -7.43
CA LEU A 312 -2.86 -27.81 -8.59
C LEU A 312 -2.64 -26.34 -8.28
N GLU A 313 -2.11 -25.62 -9.26
CA GLU A 313 -1.96 -24.18 -9.20
C GLU A 313 -2.30 -23.58 -10.55
N PHE A 314 -3.28 -22.68 -10.55
CA PHE A 314 -3.45 -21.76 -11.65
C PHE A 314 -2.65 -20.50 -11.35
N ASN A 315 -1.77 -20.09 -12.26
CA ASN A 315 -0.98 -18.88 -12.11
C ASN A 315 -1.11 -17.94 -13.31
N MET A 316 -0.91 -16.65 -13.06
CA MET A 316 -0.75 -15.62 -14.10
C MET A 316 0.42 -14.74 -13.71
N THR A 317 1.27 -14.39 -14.67
CA THR A 317 2.45 -13.56 -14.42
C THR A 317 2.35 -12.26 -15.20
N GLN A 318 2.78 -11.15 -14.58
CA GLN A 318 2.79 -9.83 -15.22
C GLN A 318 3.94 -8.98 -14.68
N SER A 319 4.45 -8.05 -15.48
CA SER A 319 5.47 -7.09 -15.04
C SER A 319 5.02 -6.25 -13.84
N SER A 320 5.96 -5.85 -12.98
CA SER A 320 5.73 -5.00 -11.81
C SER A 320 4.96 -3.70 -12.13
N ASN A 321 5.18 -3.15 -13.32
CA ASN A 321 4.53 -1.91 -13.76
C ASN A 321 3.02 -2.07 -14.01
N ASP A 322 2.55 -3.31 -14.23
CA ASP A 322 1.14 -3.64 -14.49
C ASP A 322 0.52 -4.47 -13.36
N VAL A 323 1.12 -4.46 -12.17
CA VAL A 323 0.66 -5.27 -11.02
C VAL A 323 -0.79 -4.97 -10.62
N GLN A 324 -1.23 -3.74 -10.84
CA GLN A 324 -2.60 -3.30 -10.61
C GLN A 324 -3.62 -4.18 -11.33
N MET A 325 -3.28 -4.75 -12.49
CA MET A 325 -4.15 -5.65 -13.23
C MET A 325 -4.36 -6.99 -12.54
N LEU A 326 -3.30 -7.57 -11.98
CA LEU A 326 -3.42 -8.81 -11.22
C LEU A 326 -4.25 -8.60 -9.95
N TYR A 327 -4.15 -7.43 -9.33
CA TYR A 327 -5.02 -7.06 -8.22
C TYR A 327 -6.47 -6.85 -8.62
N TYR A 328 -6.73 -6.22 -9.78
CA TYR A 328 -8.07 -6.10 -10.33
C TYR A 328 -8.70 -7.49 -10.57
N ILE A 329 -7.95 -8.41 -11.16
CA ILE A 329 -8.40 -9.80 -11.35
C ILE A 329 -8.71 -10.46 -10.00
N LYS A 330 -7.83 -10.33 -9.00
CA LYS A 330 -8.07 -10.84 -7.64
C LYS A 330 -9.37 -10.28 -7.05
N LYS A 331 -9.63 -8.98 -7.19
CA LYS A 331 -10.84 -8.32 -6.69
C LYS A 331 -12.10 -8.86 -7.37
N GLN A 332 -12.07 -9.07 -8.69
CA GLN A 332 -13.21 -9.60 -9.45
C GLN A 332 -13.48 -11.08 -9.17
N LEU A 333 -12.43 -11.88 -8.98
CA LEU A 333 -12.58 -13.30 -8.66
C LEU A 333 -12.97 -13.53 -7.19
N GLY A 334 -12.59 -12.62 -6.29
CA GLY A 334 -12.86 -12.68 -4.85
C GLY A 334 -11.94 -13.63 -4.08
N MET A 335 -11.00 -14.27 -4.76
CA MET A 335 -10.12 -15.32 -4.22
C MET A 335 -8.70 -15.17 -4.80
N GLY A 336 -7.74 -15.87 -4.20
CA GLY A 336 -6.38 -15.98 -4.73
C GLY A 336 -5.33 -15.18 -4.00
N THR A 337 -4.07 -15.57 -4.24
CA THR A 337 -2.90 -14.99 -3.60
C THR A 337 -2.03 -14.28 -4.62
N MET A 338 -1.39 -13.20 -4.19
CA MET A 338 -0.47 -12.40 -4.99
C MET A 338 0.90 -12.51 -4.39
N SER A 339 1.92 -12.77 -5.21
CA SER A 339 3.31 -12.81 -4.75
C SER A 339 4.24 -12.22 -5.81
N LYS A 340 5.41 -11.73 -5.41
CA LYS A 340 6.49 -11.41 -6.34
C LYS A 340 7.16 -12.73 -6.75
N GLN A 341 7.45 -12.93 -8.04
CA GLN A 341 7.96 -14.21 -8.54
C GLN A 341 9.40 -14.45 -8.08
N ASP A 342 10.31 -13.51 -8.39
CA ASP A 342 11.68 -13.50 -7.87
C ASP A 342 12.06 -12.12 -7.34
N LYS A 343 13.06 -12.06 -6.46
CA LYS A 343 13.63 -10.77 -6.01
C LYS A 343 14.28 -10.01 -7.16
N LYS A 344 14.87 -10.74 -8.13
CA LYS A 344 15.58 -10.20 -9.29
C LYS A 344 14.66 -9.86 -10.47
N SER A 345 13.56 -10.59 -10.68
CA SER A 345 12.61 -10.29 -11.75
C SER A 345 11.64 -9.19 -11.30
N ASN A 346 11.43 -8.20 -12.16
CA ASN A 346 10.36 -7.20 -11.98
C ASN A 346 9.03 -7.79 -12.47
N THR A 347 8.64 -8.96 -11.92
CA THR A 347 7.38 -9.64 -12.24
C THR A 347 6.65 -10.05 -10.95
N HIS A 348 5.33 -9.94 -10.99
CA HIS A 348 4.43 -10.44 -9.97
C HIS A 348 3.56 -11.55 -10.55
N GLN A 349 3.13 -12.43 -9.67
CA GLN A 349 2.30 -13.57 -10.02
C GLN A 349 1.05 -13.61 -9.14
N TYR A 350 -0.08 -13.83 -9.80
CA TYR A 350 -1.33 -14.25 -9.18
C TYR A 350 -1.36 -15.78 -9.14
N LYS A 351 -1.77 -16.35 -8.00
CA LYS A 351 -1.84 -17.81 -7.78
C LYS A 351 -3.17 -18.21 -7.15
N MET A 352 -3.78 -19.25 -7.70
CA MET A 352 -4.98 -19.89 -7.18
C MET A 352 -4.68 -21.36 -6.87
N ARG A 353 -4.80 -21.71 -5.58
CA ARG A 353 -4.61 -23.07 -5.06
C ARG A 353 -5.83 -23.62 -4.32
N ASN A 354 -6.74 -22.75 -3.87
CA ASN A 354 -7.90 -23.13 -3.09
C ASN A 354 -8.86 -23.99 -3.93
N LYS A 355 -9.40 -25.07 -3.36
CA LYS A 355 -10.33 -26.00 -4.03
C LYS A 355 -11.51 -25.29 -4.70
N GLU A 356 -12.20 -24.42 -3.96
CA GLU A 356 -13.35 -23.63 -4.45
C GLU A 356 -12.96 -22.66 -5.56
N GLY A 357 -11.80 -22.01 -5.41
CA GLY A 357 -11.27 -21.08 -6.40
C GLY A 357 -10.92 -21.79 -7.71
N LEU A 358 -10.33 -22.97 -7.63
CA LEU A 358 -10.03 -23.81 -8.78
C LEU A 358 -11.30 -24.31 -9.45
N LEU A 359 -12.31 -24.74 -8.70
CA LEU A 359 -13.62 -25.14 -9.23
C LEU A 359 -14.28 -23.99 -10.03
N LYS A 360 -14.26 -22.78 -9.45
CA LYS A 360 -14.78 -21.58 -10.11
C LYS A 360 -14.06 -21.29 -11.44
N MET A 361 -12.73 -21.46 -11.48
CA MET A 361 -11.93 -21.28 -12.69
C MET A 361 -12.21 -22.35 -13.74
N ILE A 362 -12.36 -23.62 -13.33
CA ILE A 362 -12.72 -24.72 -14.24
C ILE A 362 -14.07 -24.42 -14.89
N ASN A 363 -15.09 -24.06 -14.11
CA ASN A 363 -16.41 -23.72 -14.64
C ASN A 363 -16.40 -22.50 -15.57
N MET A 364 -15.50 -21.54 -15.37
CA MET A 364 -15.35 -20.37 -16.24
C MET A 364 -14.75 -20.73 -17.61
N PHE A 365 -13.75 -21.63 -17.63
CA PHE A 365 -12.95 -21.94 -18.82
C PHE A 365 -13.40 -23.17 -19.60
N ASN A 366 -14.16 -24.07 -18.97
CA ASN A 366 -14.58 -25.32 -19.58
C ASN A 366 -15.38 -25.05 -20.87
N GLY A 367 -14.94 -25.62 -21.99
CA GLY A 367 -15.57 -25.43 -23.29
C GLY A 367 -15.45 -24.01 -23.87
N LYS A 368 -14.45 -23.21 -23.48
CA LYS A 368 -14.31 -21.83 -24.00
C LYS A 368 -12.90 -21.40 -24.42
N LEU A 369 -11.87 -22.21 -24.19
CA LEU A 369 -10.49 -21.95 -24.63
C LEU A 369 -10.33 -22.24 -26.12
N TYR A 370 -9.42 -21.53 -26.81
CA TYR A 370 -9.19 -21.63 -28.25
C TYR A 370 -7.82 -22.19 -28.66
N LEU A 371 -6.77 -21.96 -27.86
CA LEU A 371 -5.43 -22.45 -28.21
C LEU A 371 -5.30 -23.95 -27.90
N ASN A 372 -4.78 -24.73 -28.84
CA ASN A 372 -4.63 -26.18 -28.66
C ASN A 372 -3.72 -26.51 -27.46
N LYS A 373 -2.63 -25.75 -27.31
CA LYS A 373 -1.71 -25.93 -26.18
C LYS A 373 -2.37 -25.69 -24.82
N THR A 374 -3.21 -24.67 -24.69
CA THR A 374 -3.88 -24.34 -23.43
C THR A 374 -5.00 -25.33 -23.14
N GLN A 375 -5.75 -25.75 -24.17
CA GLN A 375 -6.77 -26.79 -24.08
C GLN A 375 -6.20 -28.11 -23.57
N ASN A 376 -5.07 -28.58 -24.13
CA ASN A 376 -4.44 -29.83 -23.70
C ASN A 376 -4.00 -29.78 -22.23
N LYS A 377 -3.34 -28.68 -21.81
CA LYS A 377 -2.98 -28.48 -20.40
C LYS A 377 -4.20 -28.38 -19.49
N PHE A 378 -5.27 -27.74 -19.95
CA PHE A 378 -6.51 -27.63 -19.19
C PHE A 378 -7.19 -28.99 -19.02
N LYS A 379 -7.20 -29.85 -20.05
CA LYS A 379 -7.70 -31.23 -19.97
C LYS A 379 -6.95 -32.04 -18.91
N GLU A 380 -5.62 -32.01 -18.93
CA GLU A 380 -4.79 -32.65 -17.89
C GLU A 380 -5.06 -32.07 -16.50
N PHE A 381 -5.26 -30.75 -16.40
CA PHE A 381 -5.55 -30.05 -15.16
C PHE A 381 -6.90 -30.46 -14.55
N VAL A 382 -7.95 -30.61 -15.37
CA VAL A 382 -9.28 -31.05 -14.91
C VAL A 382 -9.25 -32.53 -14.51
N LYS A 383 -8.56 -33.38 -15.29
CA LYS A 383 -8.40 -34.80 -14.94
C LYS A 383 -7.73 -34.98 -13.58
N THR A 384 -6.62 -34.27 -13.35
CA THR A 384 -5.92 -34.30 -12.06
C THR A 384 -6.72 -33.66 -10.93
N TYR A 385 -7.57 -32.66 -11.21
CA TYR A 385 -8.51 -32.12 -10.21
C TYR A 385 -9.53 -33.16 -9.77
N ASN A 386 -10.12 -33.88 -10.73
CA ASN A 386 -11.08 -34.94 -10.47
C ASN A 386 -10.47 -36.06 -9.62
N GLU A 387 -9.25 -36.49 -9.94
CA GLU A 387 -8.48 -37.48 -9.17
C GLU A 387 -8.15 -37.00 -7.74
N LEU A 388 -7.85 -35.71 -7.55
CA LEU A 388 -7.45 -35.17 -6.24
C LEU A 388 -8.63 -34.93 -5.29
N TYR A 389 -9.80 -34.61 -5.82
CA TYR A 389 -10.96 -34.20 -5.02
C TYR A 389 -12.16 -35.14 -5.13
N ASN A 390 -12.02 -36.29 -5.81
CA ASN A 390 -13.08 -37.26 -6.08
C ASN A 390 -14.33 -36.60 -6.71
N THR A 391 -14.13 -35.80 -7.76
CA THR A 391 -15.21 -35.16 -8.53
C THR A 391 -15.29 -35.74 -9.94
N ASN A 392 -16.49 -35.74 -10.54
CA ASN A 392 -16.70 -36.23 -11.91
C ASN A 392 -17.06 -35.09 -12.85
N MET A 393 -16.13 -34.16 -13.09
CA MET A 393 -16.35 -33.08 -14.06
C MET A 393 -15.93 -33.51 -15.46
N GLU A 394 -16.85 -33.38 -16.42
CA GLU A 394 -16.56 -33.61 -17.83
C GLU A 394 -15.94 -32.36 -18.47
N VAL A 395 -14.88 -32.57 -19.27
CA VAL A 395 -14.30 -31.50 -20.08
C VAL A 395 -15.06 -31.43 -21.39
N LEU A 396 -15.65 -30.27 -21.67
CA LEU A 396 -16.34 -30.03 -22.94
C LEU A 396 -15.31 -29.85 -24.05
N ASP A 397 -15.37 -30.71 -25.05
CA ASP A 397 -14.58 -30.56 -26.27
C ASP A 397 -15.12 -29.40 -27.10
N ASN A 398 -14.24 -28.46 -27.43
CA ASN A 398 -14.64 -27.21 -28.05
C ASN A 398 -14.10 -27.10 -29.47
N ASN A 399 -15.00 -27.13 -30.44
CA ASN A 399 -14.71 -26.78 -31.83
C ASN A 399 -14.89 -25.29 -32.11
N ASN A 400 -15.15 -24.47 -31.08
CA ASN A 400 -15.49 -23.07 -31.25
C ASN A 400 -14.32 -22.27 -31.83
N GLU A 401 -14.64 -21.39 -32.77
CA GLU A 401 -13.69 -20.48 -33.40
C GLU A 401 -13.67 -19.12 -32.67
N PRO A 402 -12.55 -18.39 -32.71
CA PRO A 402 -12.51 -17.04 -32.17
C PRO A 402 -13.52 -16.15 -32.91
N THR A 403 -14.22 -15.27 -32.18
CA THR A 403 -15.21 -14.33 -32.74
C THR A 403 -14.90 -12.89 -32.31
N LEU A 404 -15.46 -11.90 -33.02
CA LEU A 404 -15.34 -10.48 -32.67
C LEU A 404 -16.49 -9.97 -31.78
N ASP A 405 -17.40 -10.86 -31.39
CA ASP A 405 -18.60 -10.49 -30.63
C ASP A 405 -18.38 -10.48 -29.13
N ASN A 406 -17.25 -10.97 -28.64
CA ASN A 406 -16.92 -11.02 -27.22
C ASN A 406 -15.60 -10.29 -26.91
N ALA A 407 -15.30 -10.12 -25.63
CA ALA A 407 -14.11 -9.41 -25.16
C ALA A 407 -12.80 -10.26 -25.19
N TRP A 408 -12.82 -11.46 -25.79
CA TRP A 408 -11.67 -12.37 -25.78
C TRP A 408 -10.44 -11.78 -26.46
N LEU A 409 -10.60 -11.26 -27.67
CA LEU A 409 -9.48 -10.67 -28.43
C LEU A 409 -8.89 -9.46 -27.70
N SER A 410 -9.68 -8.72 -26.91
CA SER A 410 -9.20 -7.64 -26.04
C SER A 410 -8.24 -8.16 -24.96
N GLY A 411 -8.61 -9.24 -24.27
CA GLY A 411 -7.75 -9.91 -23.29
C GLY A 411 -6.49 -10.49 -23.91
N PHE A 412 -6.64 -11.15 -25.05
CA PHE A 412 -5.52 -11.74 -25.79
C PHE A 412 -4.54 -10.66 -26.30
N THR A 413 -5.06 -9.52 -26.73
CA THR A 413 -4.26 -8.34 -27.10
C THR A 413 -3.53 -7.77 -25.90
N ASP A 414 -4.17 -7.68 -24.74
CA ASP A 414 -3.54 -7.23 -23.50
C ASP A 414 -2.33 -8.11 -23.12
N ALA A 415 -2.39 -9.42 -23.43
CA ALA A 415 -1.27 -10.34 -23.24
C ALA A 415 -0.21 -10.23 -24.36
N GLU A 416 -0.56 -10.58 -25.60
CA GLU A 416 0.41 -10.79 -26.70
C GLU A 416 0.40 -9.71 -27.80
N GLY A 417 -0.63 -8.89 -27.87
CA GLY A 417 -0.77 -7.89 -28.93
C GLY A 417 0.21 -6.71 -28.81
N CYS A 418 0.53 -6.11 -29.96
CA CYS A 418 1.44 -4.99 -30.08
C CYS A 418 0.92 -3.94 -31.07
N PHE A 419 0.98 -2.67 -30.65
CA PHE A 419 0.64 -1.52 -31.50
C PHE A 419 1.94 -0.86 -31.94
N THR A 420 2.25 -0.94 -33.23
CA THR A 420 3.53 -0.47 -33.76
C THR A 420 3.36 0.67 -34.75
N LEU A 421 4.32 1.59 -34.70
CA LEU A 421 4.53 2.65 -35.68
C LEU A 421 5.93 2.46 -36.26
N GLY A 422 6.03 2.37 -37.58
CA GLY A 422 7.30 2.31 -38.30
C GLY A 422 7.42 3.48 -39.26
N PHE A 423 8.59 4.09 -39.31
CA PHE A 423 8.89 5.15 -40.26
C PHE A 423 10.13 4.75 -41.06
N TYR A 424 9.98 4.71 -42.38
CA TYR A 424 11.03 4.23 -43.28
C TYR A 424 11.59 5.39 -44.09
N ARG A 425 12.89 5.66 -43.91
CA ARG A 425 13.70 6.64 -44.67
C ARG A 425 13.01 7.98 -44.90
N ASN A 426 12.34 8.53 -43.88
CA ASN A 426 11.65 9.82 -43.95
C ASN A 426 10.54 9.97 -45.00
N LYS A 427 10.13 8.88 -45.66
CA LYS A 427 9.19 8.90 -46.79
C LYS A 427 7.92 8.09 -46.53
N TYR A 428 8.03 6.97 -45.83
CA TYR A 428 6.90 6.05 -45.64
C TYR A 428 6.58 5.85 -44.17
N PHE A 429 5.31 6.06 -43.82
CA PHE A 429 4.80 5.81 -42.49
C PHE A 429 3.94 4.55 -42.48
N SER A 430 4.19 3.67 -41.51
CA SER A 430 3.49 2.41 -41.35
C SER A 430 2.87 2.34 -39.95
N ILE A 431 1.55 2.19 -39.92
CA ILE A 431 0.79 1.92 -38.70
C ILE A 431 0.37 0.46 -38.79
N ARG A 432 0.74 -0.35 -37.79
CA ARG A 432 0.42 -1.78 -37.78
C ARG A 432 -0.04 -2.22 -36.40
N TYR A 433 -1.01 -3.12 -36.40
CA TYR A 433 -1.35 -3.94 -35.24
C TYR A 433 -0.77 -5.34 -35.46
N ILE A 434 -0.09 -5.88 -34.45
CA ILE A 434 0.63 -7.15 -34.55
C ILE A 434 0.23 -8.06 -33.39
N ILE A 435 -0.02 -9.33 -33.69
CA ILE A 435 -0.13 -10.41 -32.71
C ILE A 435 0.93 -11.45 -33.04
N SER A 436 1.66 -11.92 -32.04
CA SER A 436 2.75 -12.89 -32.20
C SER A 436 2.50 -14.09 -31.31
N GLN A 437 2.41 -15.28 -31.90
CA GLN A 437 2.25 -16.52 -31.14
C GLN A 437 3.21 -17.62 -31.62
N LYS A 438 3.68 -18.46 -30.70
CA LYS A 438 4.58 -19.60 -30.96
C LYS A 438 3.79 -20.88 -31.21
N TYR A 439 4.16 -21.63 -32.26
CA TYR A 439 3.69 -23.00 -32.54
C TYR A 439 2.16 -23.17 -32.78
N GLU A 440 1.42 -22.10 -33.07
CA GLU A 440 -0.06 -22.13 -33.24
C GLU A 440 -0.47 -21.64 -34.64
N ASN A 441 0.03 -22.29 -35.69
CA ASN A 441 -0.19 -21.85 -37.08
C ASN A 441 -1.67 -21.90 -37.49
N ILE A 442 -2.37 -22.98 -37.12
CA ILE A 442 -3.79 -23.19 -37.48
C ILE A 442 -4.66 -22.10 -36.86
N PHE A 443 -4.46 -21.83 -35.58
CA PHE A 443 -5.15 -20.78 -34.86
C PHE A 443 -4.88 -19.40 -35.46
N MET A 444 -3.61 -19.09 -35.75
CA MET A 444 -3.24 -17.80 -36.34
C MET A 444 -3.79 -17.62 -37.75
N ASN A 445 -3.93 -18.69 -38.56
CA ASN A 445 -4.63 -18.67 -39.84
C ASN A 445 -6.09 -18.26 -39.69
N LYS A 446 -6.83 -18.86 -38.75
CA LYS A 446 -8.22 -18.51 -38.47
C LYS A 446 -8.35 -17.06 -38.01
N LEU A 447 -7.47 -16.62 -37.11
CA LEU A 447 -7.47 -15.26 -36.59
C LEU A 447 -7.10 -14.23 -37.69
N ALA A 448 -6.24 -14.59 -38.64
CA ALA A 448 -5.91 -13.76 -39.80
C ALA A 448 -7.10 -13.55 -40.73
N ILE A 449 -7.88 -14.60 -41.01
CA ILE A 449 -9.11 -14.50 -41.80
C ILE A 449 -10.09 -13.54 -41.11
N LEU A 450 -10.29 -13.72 -39.79
CA LEU A 450 -11.21 -12.91 -38.99
C LEU A 450 -10.80 -11.42 -38.91
N LEU A 451 -9.51 -11.12 -38.78
CA LEU A 451 -8.99 -9.73 -38.74
C LEU A 451 -8.65 -9.16 -40.12
N ASN A 452 -8.85 -9.94 -41.20
CA ASN A 452 -8.31 -9.67 -42.53
C ASN A 452 -6.79 -9.35 -42.51
N GLY A 453 -6.03 -9.97 -41.60
CA GLY A 453 -4.59 -9.74 -41.42
C GLY A 453 -3.72 -10.55 -42.40
N ASN A 454 -2.46 -10.13 -42.52
CA ASN A 454 -1.43 -10.87 -43.23
C ASN A 454 -0.58 -11.65 -42.22
N LEU A 455 -0.25 -12.91 -42.56
CA LEU A 455 0.60 -13.74 -41.73
C LEU A 455 2.03 -13.73 -42.24
N SER A 456 2.96 -13.71 -41.29
CA SER A 456 4.39 -13.84 -41.56
C SER A 456 4.98 -14.82 -40.56
N THR A 457 5.68 -15.83 -41.08
CA THR A 457 6.34 -16.85 -40.27
C THR A 457 7.81 -16.51 -40.15
N LEU A 458 8.30 -16.35 -38.92
CA LEU A 458 9.74 -16.20 -38.68
C LEU A 458 10.35 -17.60 -38.51
N LYS A 459 11.12 -18.04 -39.53
CA LYS A 459 11.67 -19.40 -39.63
C LYS A 459 12.57 -19.79 -38.44
N GLU A 460 13.28 -18.83 -37.86
CA GLU A 460 14.25 -19.10 -36.78
C GLU A 460 13.60 -19.40 -35.42
N CYS A 461 12.40 -18.88 -35.15
CA CYS A 461 11.77 -18.93 -33.82
C CYS A 461 10.44 -19.71 -33.78
N ASN A 462 9.98 -20.27 -34.90
CA ASN A 462 8.65 -20.87 -35.04
C ASN A 462 7.51 -19.98 -34.49
N THR A 463 7.69 -18.67 -34.61
CA THR A 463 6.70 -17.64 -34.25
C THR A 463 5.97 -17.21 -35.50
N VAL A 464 4.64 -17.20 -35.41
CA VAL A 464 3.77 -16.63 -36.43
C VAL A 464 3.32 -15.25 -35.98
N ASN A 465 3.57 -14.27 -36.83
CA ASN A 465 3.15 -12.89 -36.63
C ASN A 465 1.98 -12.58 -37.57
N LEU A 466 0.83 -12.28 -36.98
CA LEU A 466 -0.29 -11.68 -37.68
C LEU A 466 -0.12 -10.17 -37.67
N THR A 467 -0.20 -9.57 -38.85
CA THR A 467 -0.03 -8.13 -39.06
C THR A 467 -1.25 -7.55 -39.76
N VAL A 468 -1.84 -6.51 -39.18
CA VAL A 468 -2.94 -5.78 -39.79
C VAL A 468 -2.45 -4.40 -40.18
N ASN A 469 -2.54 -4.13 -41.49
CA ASN A 469 -2.08 -2.89 -42.11
C ASN A 469 -3.16 -1.80 -42.06
N TYR A 470 -2.72 -0.56 -42.30
CA TYR A 470 -3.49 0.67 -42.14
C TYR A 470 -4.96 0.61 -42.62
N LEU A 471 -5.20 0.14 -43.85
CA LEU A 471 -6.55 0.11 -44.45
C LEU A 471 -7.56 -0.71 -43.63
N LYS A 472 -7.08 -1.79 -43.00
CA LYS A 472 -7.93 -2.77 -42.29
C LYS A 472 -8.03 -2.48 -40.78
N LEU A 473 -7.29 -1.48 -40.28
CA LEU A 473 -7.31 -1.10 -38.85
C LEU A 473 -8.67 -0.55 -38.38
N ILE A 474 -9.54 -0.11 -39.29
CA ILE A 474 -10.87 0.42 -38.95
C ILE A 474 -11.70 -0.62 -38.18
N TYR A 475 -11.65 -1.89 -38.60
CA TYR A 475 -12.37 -2.99 -37.93
C TYR A 475 -11.85 -3.21 -36.51
N ILE A 476 -10.53 -3.12 -36.33
CA ILE A 476 -9.86 -3.27 -35.03
C ILE A 476 -10.20 -2.11 -34.09
N ILE A 477 -10.23 -0.88 -34.61
CA ILE A 477 -10.59 0.30 -33.83
C ILE A 477 -12.06 0.19 -33.37
N LYS A 478 -12.96 -0.24 -34.26
CA LYS A 478 -14.37 -0.47 -33.90
C LYS A 478 -14.50 -1.51 -32.79
N TYR A 479 -13.71 -2.59 -32.85
CA TYR A 479 -13.68 -3.63 -31.82
C TYR A 479 -13.20 -3.09 -30.47
N PHE A 480 -12.03 -2.41 -30.40
CA PHE A 480 -11.49 -1.90 -29.13
C PHE A 480 -12.28 -0.73 -28.54
N ASN A 481 -13.03 0.01 -29.36
CA ASN A 481 -14.00 1.00 -28.87
C ASN A 481 -15.15 0.32 -28.10
N LYS A 482 -15.58 -0.88 -28.54
CA LYS A 482 -16.59 -1.70 -27.84
C LYS A 482 -15.98 -2.41 -26.63
N TYR A 483 -14.84 -3.09 -26.82
CA TYR A 483 -14.15 -3.88 -25.80
C TYR A 483 -12.78 -3.28 -25.46
N LYS A 484 -12.76 -2.37 -24.48
CA LYS A 484 -11.54 -1.63 -24.09
C LYS A 484 -10.48 -2.55 -23.50
N LEU A 485 -9.22 -2.24 -23.82
CA LEU A 485 -8.03 -2.82 -23.16
C LEU A 485 -7.95 -2.36 -21.71
N LYS A 486 -7.32 -3.18 -20.85
CA LYS A 486 -7.27 -2.92 -19.41
C LYS A 486 -5.86 -2.72 -18.87
N THR A 487 -4.83 -3.22 -19.54
CA THR A 487 -3.42 -3.03 -19.11
C THR A 487 -2.87 -1.65 -19.52
N LYS A 488 -1.59 -1.38 -19.24
CA LYS A 488 -0.87 -0.21 -19.82
C LYS A 488 -0.98 -0.12 -21.35
N LYS A 489 -1.29 -1.23 -22.04
CA LYS A 489 -1.53 -1.21 -23.49
C LYS A 489 -2.69 -0.31 -23.89
N LEU A 490 -3.60 0.03 -22.98
CA LEU A 490 -4.63 1.05 -23.23
C LEU A 490 -4.02 2.43 -23.53
N ILE A 491 -2.99 2.87 -22.80
CA ILE A 491 -2.31 4.15 -23.09
C ILE A 491 -1.63 4.07 -24.45
N ILE A 492 -0.94 2.96 -24.72
CA ILE A 492 -0.24 2.74 -25.99
C ILE A 492 -1.25 2.78 -27.14
N TYR A 493 -2.40 2.13 -26.97
CA TYR A 493 -3.51 2.16 -27.90
C TYR A 493 -4.06 3.56 -28.10
N ASN A 494 -4.30 4.34 -27.04
CA ASN A 494 -4.80 5.72 -27.17
C ASN A 494 -3.80 6.62 -27.89
N ASN A 495 -2.51 6.51 -27.58
CA ASN A 495 -1.46 7.23 -28.30
C ASN A 495 -1.40 6.78 -29.77
N TRP A 496 -1.48 5.49 -30.03
CA TRP A 496 -1.51 4.92 -31.38
C TRP A 496 -2.75 5.35 -32.18
N LEU A 497 -3.91 5.43 -31.53
CA LEU A 497 -5.18 5.90 -32.09
C LEU A 497 -5.10 7.38 -32.45
N SER A 498 -4.48 8.21 -31.60
CA SER A 498 -4.25 9.63 -31.90
C SER A 498 -3.42 9.80 -33.18
N VAL A 499 -2.40 8.97 -33.35
CA VAL A 499 -1.55 8.97 -34.56
C VAL A 499 -2.32 8.47 -35.77
N TYR A 500 -3.17 7.45 -35.62
CA TYR A 500 -4.04 6.97 -36.68
C TYR A 500 -4.95 8.09 -37.22
N TYR A 501 -5.60 8.86 -36.34
CA TYR A 501 -6.43 10.00 -36.75
C TYR A 501 -5.62 11.12 -37.40
N SER A 502 -4.43 11.46 -36.88
CA SER A 502 -3.55 12.44 -37.53
C SER A 502 -3.11 12.00 -38.94
N VAL A 503 -2.89 10.70 -39.15
CA VAL A 503 -2.55 10.17 -40.47
C VAL A 503 -3.74 10.20 -41.41
N LYS A 504 -4.94 9.85 -40.92
CA LYS A 504 -6.20 9.98 -41.66
C LYS A 504 -6.46 11.43 -42.11
N ASN A 505 -6.12 12.41 -41.28
CA ASN A 505 -6.25 13.85 -41.56
C ASN A 505 -5.09 14.43 -42.39
N LYS A 506 -4.15 13.61 -42.89
CA LYS A 506 -2.96 14.03 -43.65
C LYS A 506 -1.99 14.97 -42.91
N GLU A 507 -2.04 15.04 -41.58
CA GLU A 507 -1.18 15.89 -40.75
C GLU A 507 0.26 15.36 -40.56
N HIS A 508 0.51 14.12 -41.00
CA HIS A 508 1.81 13.43 -40.89
C HIS A 508 2.92 14.03 -41.77
N LYS A 509 2.62 15.04 -42.61
CA LYS A 509 3.60 15.75 -43.45
C LYS A 509 4.54 16.68 -42.67
N ASN A 510 4.21 17.02 -41.41
CA ASN A 510 5.02 17.89 -40.56
C ASN A 510 5.97 17.04 -39.68
N MET A 511 7.27 17.05 -40.01
CA MET A 511 8.29 16.18 -39.39
C MET A 511 8.42 16.36 -37.87
N ASN A 512 8.37 17.60 -37.36
CA ASN A 512 8.56 17.88 -35.92
C ASN A 512 7.39 17.36 -35.07
N LYS A 513 6.16 17.44 -35.60
CA LYS A 513 4.96 16.91 -34.94
C LYS A 513 5.03 15.37 -34.88
N MET A 514 5.60 14.76 -35.91
CA MET A 514 5.70 13.31 -36.06
C MET A 514 6.75 12.66 -35.15
N ASP A 515 7.92 13.27 -35.00
CA ASP A 515 8.95 12.78 -34.07
C ASP A 515 8.48 12.81 -32.63
N ASN A 516 7.72 13.86 -32.26
CA ASN A 516 7.10 13.94 -30.94
C ASN A 516 6.02 12.88 -30.73
N MET A 517 5.24 12.54 -31.77
CA MET A 517 4.25 11.46 -31.72
C MET A 517 4.90 10.07 -31.60
N MET A 518 5.97 9.80 -32.36
CA MET A 518 6.70 8.53 -32.27
C MET A 518 7.37 8.34 -30.91
N LYS A 519 7.97 9.39 -30.34
CA LYS A 519 8.52 9.35 -28.98
C LYS A 519 7.48 9.02 -27.91
N ARG A 520 6.20 9.36 -28.13
CA ARG A 520 5.09 9.04 -27.19
C ARG A 520 4.61 7.59 -27.27
N VAL A 521 4.71 6.94 -28.43
CA VAL A 521 4.28 5.55 -28.63
C VAL A 521 5.42 4.56 -28.36
N ASN A 522 6.64 4.86 -28.83
CA ASN A 522 7.80 3.97 -28.70
C ASN A 522 8.60 4.16 -27.39
N LYS A 523 8.22 5.09 -26.50
CA LYS A 523 8.84 5.18 -25.18
C LYS A 523 8.60 3.87 -24.44
N LYS A 524 9.63 3.01 -24.38
CA LYS A 524 9.78 2.02 -23.32
C LYS A 524 9.72 2.81 -22.02
N TYR A 525 8.60 2.73 -21.31
CA TYR A 525 8.41 3.42 -20.04
C TYR A 525 9.48 2.94 -19.05
N LYS A 526 10.55 3.72 -18.88
CA LYS A 526 11.22 3.88 -17.59
C LYS A 526 10.27 4.71 -16.74
N VAL A 527 9.42 4.04 -15.98
CA VAL A 527 8.72 4.57 -14.81
C VAL A 527 9.08 3.63 -13.68
#